data_AF-A0A1B6D872-F1
#
_entry.id   AF-A0A1B6D872-F1
#
_cell.length_a   1.000
_cell.length_b   1.000
_cell.length_c   1.000
_cell.angle_alpha   90.00
_cell.angle_beta   90.00
_cell.angle_gamma   90.00
#
_symmetry.space_group_name_H-M   'P 1'
#
loop_
_entity.id
_entity.type
_entity.pdbx_description
1 polymer ?
#
loop_
_entity_poly.entity_id
_entity_poly.type
_entity_poly.pdbx_seq_one_letter_code
_entity_poly.pdbx_strand_id
1 'polypeptide(L)'
;FLNSGGIIGYASDLFELLSHQKISDEDDDQLYYTNIFLDKATRDKYKIKLDYRASIFQNLLATTDDLEIDFEKGILKNIVYNTQPLILHGNGPAKINLLNYGNYLANHWNPIKGCIACTENNILLEQLDEANYPEVLVGVFIAQPTPFIHEYLEKLLTLDYPNKKLRFFIYNSVQYHIPHVKEFVEKLRSKSYLGLKEIKNEDEINEARARSIAINYCLLKNCDYFFNVDSLAHIDDPKTLKTLIKLNRTVIAPMLVRPYKAWSNFWGAVSKDGFYQRAFDYFDIINNDRRGIWNVPYISSAYLINSSILKEHKPNYEMEDMDSDMSFSQFFRNEGIFMYVANIYDFGHLINPEAFDSSRTNPDMYEIFSNRLDWEERYIHPDYPENFNPEKKPLQPCPDVYWFPVVTPIFCQQLIEIVEGFGKWSDGSNKDERLVGGYENVPTRDIHMNQVNYDNIWMEFLRLFVRPLQEHVFTGYFHDPPRSLMNFVIRYKPNEQPSLRPHHDSSTYTINLALNTPNVDYEGGGCHFIRYNCSVTDTKLGWLLMHPGRLTHYHEGLQVVRGVRYIMISFVDP
;
A
#
# COMPACT_ATOMS: atom_id res chain seq x y z
N PHE A 1 -7.76 23.47 39.88
CA PHE A 1 -8.68 24.63 39.89
C PHE A 1 -10.08 24.16 39.48
N LEU A 2 -11.10 25.02 39.54
CA LEU A 2 -12.45 24.68 39.08
C LEU A 2 -12.45 24.45 37.56
N ASN A 3 -13.26 23.52 37.05
CA ASN A 3 -13.58 23.38 35.64
C ASN A 3 -15.11 23.36 35.48
N SER A 4 -15.69 24.22 34.63
CA SER A 4 -17.15 24.31 34.44
C SER A 4 -17.73 23.23 33.52
N GLY A 5 -16.90 22.51 32.76
CA GLY A 5 -17.35 21.49 31.83
C GLY A 5 -17.99 20.25 32.48
N GLY A 6 -17.94 20.13 33.80
CA GLY A 6 -18.64 19.10 34.55
C GLY A 6 -18.91 19.51 36.00
N ILE A 7 -20.19 19.64 36.36
CA ILE A 7 -20.64 19.97 37.71
C ILE A 7 -21.79 19.01 38.07
N ILE A 8 -21.76 18.48 39.30
CA ILE A 8 -22.84 17.65 39.86
C ILE A 8 -23.22 18.15 41.25
N GLY A 9 -24.52 18.19 41.55
CA GLY A 9 -25.04 18.68 42.81
C GLY A 9 -26.55 18.50 42.93
N TYR A 10 -27.12 18.90 44.07
CA TYR A 10 -28.56 18.90 44.26
C TYR A 10 -29.22 19.95 43.38
N ALA A 11 -30.37 19.61 42.78
CA ALA A 11 -31.05 20.48 41.83
C ALA A 11 -31.37 21.87 42.39
N SER A 12 -31.77 21.97 43.66
CA SER A 12 -32.03 23.26 44.32
C SER A 12 -30.77 24.13 44.39
N ASP A 13 -29.64 23.53 44.73
CA ASP A 13 -28.38 24.27 44.88
C ASP A 13 -27.86 24.69 43.50
N LEU A 14 -27.91 23.81 42.50
CA LEU A 14 -27.50 24.14 41.14
C LEU A 14 -28.35 25.25 40.54
N PHE A 15 -29.67 25.25 40.78
CA PHE A 15 -30.56 26.30 40.30
C PHE A 15 -30.23 27.66 40.91
N GLU A 16 -29.94 27.69 42.21
CA GLU A 16 -29.50 28.91 42.91
C GLU A 16 -28.15 29.42 42.39
N LEU A 17 -27.20 28.52 42.11
CA LEU A 17 -25.90 28.88 41.54
C LEU A 17 -26.02 29.38 40.09
N LEU A 18 -26.87 28.75 39.27
CA LEU A 18 -27.17 29.18 37.90
C LEU A 18 -27.86 30.54 37.85
N SER A 19 -28.68 30.85 38.85
CA SER A 19 -29.46 32.09 38.92
C SER A 19 -28.76 33.21 39.70
N HIS A 20 -27.52 32.99 40.14
CA HIS A 20 -26.79 33.90 41.03
C HIS A 20 -26.56 35.28 40.42
N GLN A 21 -26.17 35.33 39.15
CA GLN A 21 -25.98 36.57 38.40
C GLN A 21 -26.31 36.36 36.92
N LYS A 22 -26.92 37.36 36.29
CA LYS A 22 -27.16 37.36 34.85
C LYS A 22 -25.85 37.66 34.10
N ILE A 23 -25.53 36.82 33.12
CA ILE A 23 -24.42 36.98 32.17
C ILE A 23 -24.95 37.03 30.73
N SER A 24 -24.13 37.48 29.79
CA SER A 24 -24.41 37.46 28.34
C SER A 24 -24.12 36.08 27.75
N ASP A 25 -24.66 35.79 26.56
CA ASP A 25 -24.50 34.48 25.88
C ASP A 25 -23.04 34.17 25.50
N GLU A 26 -22.20 35.20 25.32
CA GLU A 26 -20.77 35.08 24.98
C GLU A 26 -19.84 35.19 26.20
N ASP A 27 -20.40 35.40 27.40
CA ASP A 27 -19.59 35.49 28.63
C ASP A 27 -19.03 34.12 29.02
N ASP A 28 -17.83 34.11 29.62
CA ASP A 28 -17.12 32.89 30.00
C ASP A 28 -17.78 32.20 31.21
N ASP A 29 -18.39 31.05 30.95
CA ASP A 29 -19.07 30.20 31.95
C ASP A 29 -18.10 29.72 33.04
N GLN A 30 -16.86 29.41 32.65
CA GLN A 30 -15.79 29.00 33.56
C GLN A 30 -15.47 30.09 34.60
N LEU A 31 -15.35 31.35 34.17
CA LEU A 31 -15.10 32.51 35.01
C LEU A 31 -16.29 32.78 35.93
N TYR A 32 -17.52 32.65 35.40
CA TYR A 32 -18.75 32.75 36.20
C TYR A 32 -18.73 31.80 37.40
N TYR A 33 -18.54 30.50 37.17
CA TYR A 33 -18.49 29.52 38.26
C TYR A 33 -17.26 29.66 39.15
N THR A 34 -16.13 30.12 38.60
CA THR A 34 -14.92 30.39 39.38
C THR A 34 -15.15 31.52 40.38
N ASN A 35 -15.79 32.62 39.96
CA ASN A 35 -16.10 33.73 40.85
C ASN A 35 -17.05 33.31 41.98
N ILE A 36 -18.07 32.52 41.67
CA ILE A 36 -18.97 31.92 42.67
C ILE A 36 -18.21 31.05 43.68
N PHE A 37 -17.28 30.22 43.20
CA PHE A 37 -16.48 29.35 44.07
C PHE A 37 -15.47 30.13 44.94
N LEU A 38 -14.98 31.27 44.45
CA LEU A 38 -14.08 32.15 45.19
C LEU A 38 -14.81 33.00 46.24
N ASP A 39 -16.10 33.27 46.06
CA ASP A 39 -16.91 33.86 47.12
C ASP A 39 -17.09 32.89 48.28
N LYS A 40 -16.40 33.17 49.40
CA LYS A 40 -16.40 32.29 50.57
C LYS A 40 -17.80 32.11 51.15
N ALA A 41 -18.62 33.16 51.17
CA ALA A 41 -19.97 33.09 51.74
C ALA A 41 -20.86 32.12 50.94
N THR A 42 -20.86 32.25 49.62
CA THR A 42 -21.61 31.38 48.71
C THR A 42 -21.06 29.95 48.73
N ARG A 43 -19.74 29.77 48.68
CA ARG A 43 -19.11 28.45 48.76
C ARG A 43 -19.48 27.70 50.03
N ASP A 44 -19.43 28.37 51.18
CA ASP A 44 -19.74 27.75 52.47
C ASP A 44 -21.25 27.48 52.61
N LYS A 45 -22.11 28.38 52.10
CA LYS A 45 -23.58 28.22 52.08
C LYS A 45 -24.00 26.96 51.32
N TYR A 46 -23.53 26.80 50.09
CA TYR A 46 -23.89 25.69 49.21
C TYR A 46 -22.92 24.50 49.28
N LYS A 47 -21.93 24.55 50.20
CA LYS A 47 -20.93 23.50 50.42
C LYS A 47 -20.20 23.07 49.14
N ILE A 48 -19.86 24.03 48.28
CA ILE A 48 -19.23 23.77 46.98
C ILE A 48 -17.83 23.19 47.20
N LYS A 49 -17.52 22.09 46.50
CA LYS A 49 -16.22 21.40 46.54
C LYS A 49 -15.72 21.14 45.13
N LEU A 50 -14.40 21.00 44.99
CA LEU A 50 -13.78 20.51 43.77
C LEU A 50 -13.42 19.03 43.93
N ASP A 51 -13.54 18.28 42.84
CA ASP A 51 -13.05 16.91 42.77
C ASP A 51 -11.53 16.89 42.55
N TYR A 52 -10.78 17.18 43.61
CA TYR A 52 -9.32 17.35 43.55
C TYR A 52 -8.55 16.08 43.13
N ARG A 53 -9.18 14.90 43.20
CA ARG A 53 -8.54 13.60 42.95
C ARG A 53 -9.12 12.87 41.73
N ALA A 54 -9.91 13.57 40.91
CA ALA A 54 -10.59 12.99 39.75
C ALA A 54 -11.37 11.71 40.10
N SER A 55 -12.07 11.71 41.23
CA SER A 55 -12.88 10.54 41.65
C SER A 55 -14.14 10.39 40.79
N ILE A 56 -14.61 11.49 40.19
CA ILE A 56 -15.78 11.57 39.33
C ILE A 56 -15.37 12.14 37.97
N PHE A 57 -14.65 13.27 37.95
CA PHE A 57 -14.35 14.01 36.72
C PHE A 57 -12.85 13.98 36.39
N GLN A 58 -12.51 13.48 35.20
CA GLN A 58 -11.16 13.56 34.64
C GLN A 58 -11.13 14.58 33.49
N ASN A 59 -10.47 15.71 33.72
CA ASN A 59 -10.17 16.69 32.66
C ASN A 59 -8.82 16.32 32.03
N LEU A 60 -8.75 16.17 30.70
CA LEU A 60 -7.57 15.65 29.99
C LEU A 60 -6.43 16.66 29.80
N LEU A 61 -6.73 17.97 29.78
CA LEU A 61 -5.69 18.97 29.53
C LEU A 61 -4.58 18.88 30.57
N ALA A 62 -3.37 18.57 30.11
CA ALA A 62 -2.15 18.41 30.91
C ALA A 62 -2.17 17.29 31.96
N THR A 63 -3.02 16.27 31.79
CA THR A 63 -3.10 15.12 32.72
C THR A 63 -3.00 13.77 32.02
N THR A 64 -2.66 13.75 30.73
CA THR A 64 -2.62 12.52 29.93
C THR A 64 -1.62 11.49 30.45
N ASP A 65 -0.52 11.93 31.06
CA ASP A 65 0.52 11.07 31.62
C ASP A 65 0.10 10.43 32.96
N ASP A 66 -0.99 10.93 33.58
CA ASP A 66 -1.55 10.42 34.82
C ASP A 66 -2.57 9.29 34.59
N LEU A 67 -2.75 8.84 33.34
CA LEU A 67 -3.87 8.00 32.93
C LEU A 67 -3.44 6.68 32.31
N GLU A 68 -4.19 5.64 32.63
CA GLU A 68 -4.04 4.30 32.06
C GLU A 68 -5.42 3.72 31.73
N ILE A 69 -5.51 2.99 30.62
CA ILE A 69 -6.72 2.27 30.22
C ILE A 69 -6.63 0.84 30.79
N ASP A 70 -7.65 0.44 31.54
CA ASP A 70 -7.89 -0.97 31.82
C ASP A 70 -8.66 -1.56 30.64
N PHE A 71 -7.93 -2.12 29.67
CA PHE A 71 -8.49 -2.60 28.40
C PHE A 71 -9.51 -3.73 28.58
N GLU A 72 -9.36 -4.59 29.58
CA GLU A 72 -10.30 -5.68 29.83
C GLU A 72 -11.67 -5.16 30.28
N LYS A 73 -11.68 -4.07 31.06
CA LYS A 73 -12.90 -3.48 31.61
C LYS A 73 -13.44 -2.30 30.77
N GLY A 74 -12.63 -1.77 29.86
CA GLY A 74 -12.96 -0.56 29.09
C GLY A 74 -13.15 0.66 29.98
N ILE A 75 -12.34 0.80 31.04
CA ILE A 75 -12.40 1.93 31.98
C ILE A 75 -11.06 2.65 32.08
N LEU A 76 -11.12 3.93 32.44
CA LEU A 76 -9.95 4.76 32.67
C LEU A 76 -9.56 4.74 34.15
N LYS A 77 -8.26 4.68 34.43
CA LYS A 77 -7.68 4.83 35.76
C LYS A 77 -6.80 6.06 35.81
N ASN A 78 -6.95 6.86 36.86
CA ASN A 78 -5.96 7.87 37.22
C ASN A 78 -4.95 7.24 38.18
N ILE A 79 -3.70 7.07 37.73
CA ILE A 79 -2.68 6.33 38.48
C ILE A 79 -2.06 7.15 39.61
N VAL A 80 -2.10 8.49 39.53
CA VAL A 80 -1.58 9.40 40.56
C VAL A 80 -2.44 9.36 41.80
N TYR A 81 -3.77 9.34 41.63
CA TYR A 81 -4.72 9.34 42.74
C TYR A 81 -5.32 7.96 43.05
N ASN A 82 -5.03 6.96 42.22
CA ASN A 82 -5.61 5.62 42.26
C ASN A 82 -7.16 5.67 42.26
N THR A 83 -7.71 6.46 41.33
CA THR A 83 -9.15 6.64 41.15
C THR A 83 -9.62 6.11 39.80
N GLN A 84 -10.92 5.85 39.68
CA GLN A 84 -11.59 5.46 38.45
C GLN A 84 -12.64 6.53 38.11
N PRO A 85 -12.25 7.56 37.34
CA PRO A 85 -13.15 8.64 36.98
C PRO A 85 -14.37 8.11 36.20
N LEU A 86 -15.52 8.72 36.43
CA LEU A 86 -16.78 8.36 35.77
C LEU A 86 -17.01 9.17 34.49
N ILE A 87 -16.49 10.40 34.45
CA ILE A 87 -16.66 11.34 33.36
C ILE A 87 -15.27 11.70 32.84
N LEU A 88 -15.04 11.45 31.56
CA LEU A 88 -13.84 11.90 30.85
C LEU A 88 -14.18 13.14 30.02
N HIS A 89 -13.45 14.22 30.26
CA HIS A 89 -13.66 15.50 29.58
C HIS A 89 -12.39 15.90 28.82
N GLY A 90 -12.47 15.84 27.49
CA GLY A 90 -11.44 16.39 26.59
C GLY A 90 -11.52 17.91 26.52
N ASN A 91 -11.14 18.60 27.60
CA ASN A 91 -11.19 20.06 27.66
C ASN A 91 -10.04 20.72 26.87
N GLY A 92 -10.30 21.93 26.35
CA GLY A 92 -9.33 22.68 25.56
C GLY A 92 -8.81 21.89 24.35
N PRO A 93 -7.49 21.88 24.07
CA PRO A 93 -6.91 21.20 22.91
C PRO A 93 -6.84 19.67 23.04
N ALA A 94 -7.29 19.07 24.15
CA ALA A 94 -7.19 17.63 24.40
C ALA A 94 -8.28 16.79 23.69
N LYS A 95 -8.91 17.32 22.64
CA LYS A 95 -9.96 16.62 21.87
C LYS A 95 -9.43 15.36 21.21
N ILE A 96 -8.20 15.40 20.69
CA ILE A 96 -7.58 14.26 20.00
C ILE A 96 -7.25 13.14 20.99
N ASN A 97 -6.76 13.50 22.18
CA ASN A 97 -6.56 12.52 23.25
C ASN A 97 -7.88 11.84 23.63
N LEU A 98 -8.98 12.60 23.68
CA LEU A 98 -10.32 12.04 23.93
C LEU A 98 -10.72 11.01 22.87
N LEU A 99 -10.41 11.23 21.59
CA LEU A 99 -10.67 10.25 20.53
C LEU A 99 -9.96 8.92 20.81
N ASN A 100 -8.67 8.99 21.15
CA ASN A 100 -7.86 7.81 21.41
C ASN A 100 -8.38 7.00 22.61
N TYR A 101 -8.76 7.66 23.69
CA TYR A 101 -9.41 6.98 24.82
C TYR A 101 -10.79 6.44 24.44
N GLY A 102 -11.57 7.22 23.70
CA GLY A 102 -12.94 6.87 23.28
C GLY A 102 -13.04 5.57 22.46
N ASN A 103 -11.96 5.20 21.75
CA ASN A 103 -11.89 3.93 21.02
C ASN A 103 -11.90 2.68 21.93
N TYR A 104 -11.65 2.83 23.23
CA TYR A 104 -11.55 1.71 24.19
C TYR A 104 -12.56 1.79 25.33
N LEU A 105 -12.85 3.01 25.79
CA LEU A 105 -13.71 3.23 26.94
C LEU A 105 -15.16 2.78 26.69
N ALA A 106 -15.87 2.48 27.77
CA ALA A 106 -17.23 1.95 27.74
C ALA A 106 -17.36 0.65 26.91
N ASN A 107 -16.30 -0.15 26.86
CA ASN A 107 -16.20 -1.38 26.08
C ASN A 107 -16.34 -1.21 24.56
N HIS A 108 -16.06 -0.02 24.02
CA HIS A 108 -16.07 0.19 22.56
C HIS A 108 -15.19 -0.86 21.85
N TRP A 109 -14.02 -1.15 22.43
CA TRP A 109 -13.16 -2.27 22.11
C TRP A 109 -12.59 -2.87 23.41
N ASN A 110 -12.47 -4.20 23.50
CA ASN A 110 -11.72 -4.87 24.56
C ASN A 110 -11.12 -6.20 24.07
N PRO A 111 -10.08 -6.75 24.75
CA PRO A 111 -9.41 -7.99 24.32
C PRO A 111 -10.30 -9.24 24.33
N ILE A 112 -11.41 -9.24 25.08
CA ILE A 112 -12.28 -10.42 25.25
C ILE A 112 -13.33 -10.51 24.15
N LYS A 113 -13.98 -9.39 23.83
CA LYS A 113 -15.09 -9.30 22.86
C LYS A 113 -14.67 -8.72 21.51
N GLY A 114 -13.47 -8.16 21.42
CA GLY A 114 -13.01 -7.38 20.28
C GLY A 114 -13.77 -6.05 20.15
N CYS A 115 -14.02 -5.63 18.91
CA CYS A 115 -14.72 -4.39 18.60
C CYS A 115 -16.24 -4.54 18.74
N ILE A 116 -16.81 -4.03 19.83
CA ILE A 116 -18.27 -4.02 20.03
C ILE A 116 -18.92 -3.01 19.08
N ALA A 117 -18.29 -1.84 18.93
CA ALA A 117 -18.79 -0.75 18.09
C ALA A 117 -18.90 -1.10 16.61
N CYS A 118 -18.18 -2.13 16.15
CA CYS A 118 -18.23 -2.62 14.78
C CYS A 118 -19.59 -3.24 14.41
N THR A 119 -20.45 -3.48 15.39
CA THR A 119 -21.82 -4.00 15.19
C THR A 119 -22.90 -2.93 15.39
N GLU A 120 -22.52 -1.72 15.82
CA GLU A 120 -23.45 -0.65 16.15
C GLU A 120 -23.93 0.10 14.91
N ASN A 121 -25.25 0.19 14.77
CA ASN A 121 -25.94 0.97 13.73
C ASN A 121 -25.57 0.58 12.29
N ASN A 122 -25.18 -0.67 12.05
CA ASN A 122 -24.82 -1.12 10.71
C ASN A 122 -26.01 -1.13 9.75
N ILE A 123 -25.75 -0.77 8.50
CA ILE A 123 -26.72 -0.93 7.40
C ILE A 123 -26.74 -2.40 6.99
N LEU A 124 -27.94 -3.00 6.96
CA LEU A 124 -28.15 -4.39 6.56
C LEU A 124 -28.36 -4.49 5.04
N LEU A 125 -27.30 -4.27 4.27
CA LEU A 125 -27.35 -4.30 2.80
C LEU A 125 -27.84 -5.65 2.24
N GLU A 126 -27.60 -6.75 2.94
CA GLU A 126 -28.05 -8.09 2.55
C GLU A 126 -29.57 -8.26 2.59
N GLN A 127 -30.27 -7.37 3.31
CA GLN A 127 -31.74 -7.35 3.39
C GLN A 127 -32.37 -6.45 2.34
N LEU A 128 -31.56 -5.74 1.55
CA LEU A 128 -32.03 -4.88 0.46
C LEU A 128 -31.86 -5.58 -0.88
N ASP A 129 -32.82 -5.40 -1.78
CA ASP A 129 -32.59 -5.67 -3.20
C ASP A 129 -31.48 -4.76 -3.73
N GLU A 130 -30.63 -5.28 -4.64
CA GLU A 130 -29.54 -4.49 -5.25
C GLU A 130 -30.03 -3.21 -5.95
N ALA A 131 -31.27 -3.20 -6.44
CA ALA A 131 -31.90 -2.03 -7.02
C ALA A 131 -32.08 -0.87 -6.00
N ASN A 132 -32.06 -1.18 -4.70
CA ASN A 132 -32.20 -0.24 -3.59
C ASN A 132 -30.87 0.05 -2.88
N TYR A 133 -29.75 -0.48 -3.39
CA TYR A 133 -28.44 -0.13 -2.85
C TYR A 133 -28.15 1.36 -3.05
N PRO A 134 -27.40 1.99 -2.13
CA PRO A 134 -26.97 3.39 -2.26
C PRO A 134 -26.17 3.64 -3.55
N GLU A 135 -26.36 4.81 -4.16
CA GLU A 135 -25.54 5.25 -5.30
C GLU A 135 -24.20 5.81 -4.82
N VAL A 136 -23.11 5.33 -5.42
CA VAL A 136 -21.74 5.70 -5.04
C VAL A 136 -21.05 6.39 -6.21
N LEU A 137 -20.44 7.55 -5.94
CA LEU A 137 -19.44 8.13 -6.83
C LEU A 137 -18.05 7.63 -6.42
N VAL A 138 -17.42 6.81 -7.26
CA VAL A 138 -16.03 6.38 -7.12
C VAL A 138 -15.13 7.43 -7.76
N GLY A 139 -14.35 8.14 -6.93
CA GLY A 139 -13.32 9.08 -7.35
C GLY A 139 -11.98 8.38 -7.50
N VAL A 140 -11.40 8.42 -8.69
CA VAL A 140 -10.11 7.80 -9.05
C VAL A 140 -9.10 8.92 -9.28
N PHE A 141 -8.09 9.05 -8.41
CA PHE A 141 -7.13 10.15 -8.47
C PHE A 141 -5.71 9.65 -8.77
N ILE A 142 -5.19 10.03 -9.95
CA ILE A 142 -3.83 9.75 -10.40
C ILE A 142 -3.09 11.08 -10.46
N ALA A 143 -2.59 11.53 -9.31
CA ALA A 143 -1.97 12.84 -9.13
C ALA A 143 -0.44 12.85 -9.34
N GLN A 144 0.19 11.68 -9.33
CA GLN A 144 1.63 11.51 -9.49
C GLN A 144 1.97 10.20 -10.22
N PRO A 145 3.17 10.08 -10.81
CA PRO A 145 3.64 8.82 -11.37
C PRO A 145 3.62 7.72 -10.30
N THR A 146 2.84 6.68 -10.57
CA THR A 146 2.60 5.56 -9.65
C THR A 146 2.88 4.24 -10.36
N PRO A 147 3.69 3.34 -9.78
CA PRO A 147 3.94 2.03 -10.36
C PRO A 147 2.71 1.12 -10.26
N PHE A 148 2.67 0.06 -11.07
CA PHE A 148 1.59 -0.95 -11.04
C PHE A 148 0.17 -0.37 -11.23
N ILE A 149 0.07 0.70 -12.02
CA ILE A 149 -1.19 1.41 -12.26
C ILE A 149 -2.25 0.51 -12.93
N HIS A 150 -1.82 -0.49 -13.69
CA HIS A 150 -2.74 -1.41 -14.36
C HIS A 150 -3.52 -2.24 -13.33
N GLU A 151 -2.82 -2.83 -12.35
CA GLU A 151 -3.40 -3.62 -11.27
C GLU A 151 -4.30 -2.77 -10.39
N TYR A 152 -3.89 -1.54 -10.08
CA TYR A 152 -4.75 -0.56 -9.40
C TYR A 152 -6.09 -0.38 -10.12
N LEU A 153 -6.06 -0.09 -11.43
CA LEU A 153 -7.25 0.17 -12.23
C LEU A 153 -8.11 -1.10 -12.39
N GLU A 154 -7.50 -2.26 -12.60
CA GLU A 154 -8.20 -3.55 -12.67
C GLU A 154 -8.93 -3.88 -11.36
N LYS A 155 -8.28 -3.67 -10.20
CA LYS A 155 -8.91 -3.88 -8.88
C LYS A 155 -10.20 -3.07 -8.73
N LEU A 156 -10.23 -1.82 -9.19
CA LEU A 156 -11.45 -0.99 -9.19
C LEU A 156 -12.57 -1.54 -10.10
N LEU A 157 -12.23 -2.26 -11.17
CA LEU A 157 -13.22 -2.93 -12.03
C LEU A 157 -13.83 -4.17 -11.39
N THR A 158 -13.22 -4.70 -10.32
CA THR A 158 -13.64 -5.93 -9.64
C THR A 158 -14.44 -5.69 -8.36
N LEU A 159 -14.60 -4.43 -7.92
CA LEU A 159 -15.40 -4.08 -6.74
C LEU A 159 -16.76 -4.81 -6.73
N ASP A 160 -17.04 -5.52 -5.63
CA ASP A 160 -18.27 -6.28 -5.40
C ASP A 160 -19.41 -5.32 -5.03
N TYR A 161 -19.88 -4.58 -6.02
CA TYR A 161 -21.00 -3.66 -5.92
C TYR A 161 -21.74 -3.55 -7.27
N PRO A 162 -23.08 -3.41 -7.29
CA PRO A 162 -23.82 -3.36 -8.55
C PRO A 162 -23.36 -2.21 -9.46
N ASN A 163 -22.93 -2.52 -10.69
CA ASN A 163 -22.46 -1.51 -11.65
C ASN A 163 -23.48 -0.37 -11.84
N LYS A 164 -24.77 -0.71 -11.88
CA LYS A 164 -25.89 0.26 -11.99
C LYS A 164 -26.07 1.15 -10.76
N LYS A 165 -25.20 1.05 -9.77
CA LYS A 165 -25.13 1.89 -8.57
C LYS A 165 -23.81 2.63 -8.43
N LEU A 166 -22.87 2.42 -9.36
CA LEU A 166 -21.59 3.09 -9.38
C LEU A 166 -21.51 4.13 -10.51
N ARG A 167 -21.01 5.30 -10.15
CA ARG A 167 -20.56 6.36 -11.07
C ARG A 167 -19.07 6.56 -10.88
N PHE A 168 -18.33 6.84 -11.94
CA PHE A 168 -16.90 7.11 -11.86
C PHE A 168 -16.58 8.59 -12.12
N PHE A 169 -15.69 9.15 -11.32
CA PHE A 169 -14.99 10.40 -11.57
C PHE A 169 -13.50 10.09 -11.66
N ILE A 170 -12.86 10.36 -12.78
CA ILE A 170 -11.45 10.04 -13.01
C ILE A 170 -10.67 11.32 -13.17
N TYR A 171 -9.60 11.46 -12.40
CA TYR A 171 -8.62 12.51 -12.52
C TYR A 171 -7.25 11.90 -12.82
N ASN A 172 -6.62 12.37 -13.89
CA ASN A 172 -5.24 12.05 -14.20
C ASN A 172 -4.45 13.31 -14.54
N SER A 173 -3.45 13.65 -13.73
CA SER A 173 -2.49 14.72 -14.03
C SER A 173 -1.20 14.21 -14.64
N VAL A 174 -1.05 12.90 -14.86
CA VAL A 174 0.23 12.28 -15.21
C VAL A 174 0.23 11.87 -16.67
N GLN A 175 1.12 12.49 -17.46
CA GLN A 175 1.25 12.22 -18.88
C GLN A 175 1.55 10.74 -19.17
N TYR A 176 2.44 10.13 -18.38
CA TYR A 176 2.80 8.70 -18.52
C TYR A 176 1.59 7.77 -18.38
N HIS A 177 0.57 8.15 -17.60
CA HIS A 177 -0.59 7.32 -17.31
C HIS A 177 -1.79 7.52 -18.25
N ILE A 178 -1.69 8.44 -19.22
CA ILE A 178 -2.72 8.65 -20.24
C ILE A 178 -3.15 7.34 -20.95
N PRO A 179 -2.24 6.50 -21.49
CA PRO A 179 -2.66 5.26 -22.17
C PRO A 179 -3.37 4.29 -21.23
N HIS A 180 -2.91 4.14 -19.99
CA HIS A 180 -3.52 3.25 -18.98
C HIS A 180 -4.93 3.72 -18.62
N VAL A 181 -5.12 5.02 -18.40
CA VAL A 181 -6.43 5.62 -18.10
C VAL A 181 -7.39 5.48 -19.27
N LYS A 182 -6.89 5.63 -20.50
CA LYS A 182 -7.72 5.45 -21.70
C LYS A 182 -8.26 4.02 -21.79
N GLU A 183 -7.42 3.01 -21.59
CA GLU A 183 -7.83 1.60 -21.56
C GLU A 183 -8.88 1.35 -20.47
N PHE A 184 -8.64 1.86 -19.26
CA PHE A 184 -9.59 1.73 -18.15
C PHE A 184 -10.94 2.39 -18.44
N VAL A 185 -10.93 3.59 -19.03
CA VAL A 185 -12.14 4.31 -19.46
C VAL A 185 -12.93 3.51 -20.50
N GLU A 186 -12.24 2.87 -21.46
CA GLU A 186 -12.88 2.01 -22.46
C GLU A 186 -13.53 0.78 -21.78
N LYS A 187 -12.85 0.14 -20.83
CA LYS A 187 -13.41 -0.95 -20.01
C LYS A 187 -14.63 -0.47 -19.20
N LEU A 188 -14.58 0.71 -18.59
CA LEU A 188 -15.71 1.28 -17.86
C LEU A 188 -16.91 1.51 -18.79
N ARG A 189 -16.71 2.10 -19.97
CA ARG A 189 -17.78 2.36 -20.95
C ARG A 189 -18.41 1.08 -21.50
N SER A 190 -17.67 -0.03 -21.51
CA SER A 190 -18.21 -1.35 -21.90
C SER A 190 -19.15 -1.96 -20.84
N LYS A 191 -19.09 -1.49 -19.59
CA LYS A 191 -19.94 -1.95 -18.48
C LYS A 191 -21.11 -0.98 -18.24
N SER A 192 -22.19 -1.47 -17.64
CA SER A 192 -23.41 -0.70 -17.39
C SER A 192 -23.35 0.17 -16.12
N TYR A 193 -22.33 1.04 -16.01
CA TYR A 193 -22.22 2.01 -14.91
C TYR A 193 -23.18 3.20 -15.07
N LEU A 194 -23.54 3.87 -13.96
CA LEU A 194 -24.45 5.03 -13.96
C LEU A 194 -23.90 6.26 -14.69
N GLY A 195 -22.57 6.32 -14.84
CA GLY A 195 -21.91 7.27 -15.71
C GLY A 195 -20.46 7.50 -15.33
N LEU A 196 -19.83 8.37 -16.12
CA LEU A 196 -18.41 8.63 -16.07
C LEU A 196 -18.18 10.14 -16.27
N LYS A 197 -17.28 10.71 -15.48
CA LYS A 197 -16.70 12.03 -15.70
C LYS A 197 -15.18 11.93 -15.64
N GLU A 198 -14.50 12.57 -16.58
CA GLU A 198 -13.04 12.57 -16.67
C GLU A 198 -12.54 14.01 -16.55
N ILE A 199 -11.43 14.19 -15.83
CA ILE A 199 -10.54 15.36 -15.84
C ILE A 199 -9.18 14.84 -16.29
N LYS A 200 -8.73 15.32 -17.43
CA LYS A 200 -7.53 14.81 -18.11
C LYS A 200 -6.31 15.66 -17.78
N ASN A 201 -5.14 15.15 -18.15
CA ASN A 201 -3.88 15.85 -17.96
C ASN A 201 -3.87 17.19 -18.72
N GLU A 202 -4.51 17.26 -19.89
CA GLU A 202 -4.57 18.48 -20.71
C GLU A 202 -5.49 19.57 -20.13
N ASP A 203 -6.31 19.25 -19.13
CA ASP A 203 -7.16 20.23 -18.45
C ASP A 203 -6.36 21.11 -17.47
N GLU A 204 -5.11 20.73 -17.15
CA GLU A 204 -4.18 21.46 -16.27
C GLU A 204 -4.78 21.83 -14.88
N ILE A 205 -5.66 20.98 -14.37
CA ILE A 205 -6.29 21.13 -13.06
C ILE A 205 -5.42 20.47 -11.99
N ASN A 206 -5.11 21.18 -10.90
CA ASN A 206 -4.39 20.62 -9.76
C ASN A 206 -5.27 19.64 -8.95
N GLU A 207 -4.63 18.80 -8.13
CA GLU A 207 -5.30 17.74 -7.39
C GLU A 207 -6.39 18.27 -6.44
N ALA A 208 -6.08 19.28 -5.62
CA ALA A 208 -7.01 19.87 -4.67
C ALA A 208 -8.31 20.38 -5.34
N ARG A 209 -8.15 21.03 -6.50
CA ARG A 209 -9.27 21.50 -7.30
C ARG A 209 -10.04 20.35 -7.93
N ALA A 210 -9.36 19.31 -8.41
CA ALA A 210 -10.01 18.11 -8.95
C ALA A 210 -10.86 17.40 -7.88
N ARG A 211 -10.35 17.24 -6.65
CA ARG A 211 -11.09 16.68 -5.51
C ARG A 211 -12.32 17.52 -5.17
N SER A 212 -12.17 18.84 -5.17
CA SER A 212 -13.29 19.78 -4.97
C SER A 212 -14.37 19.66 -6.07
N ILE A 213 -13.96 19.47 -7.33
CA ILE A 213 -14.88 19.23 -8.45
C ILE A 213 -15.61 17.89 -8.29
N ALA A 214 -14.91 16.84 -7.82
CA ALA A 214 -15.52 15.53 -7.57
C ALA A 214 -16.61 15.59 -6.50
N ILE A 215 -16.36 16.28 -5.38
CA ILE A 215 -17.37 16.51 -4.33
C ILE A 215 -18.60 17.25 -4.89
N ASN A 216 -18.40 18.34 -5.62
CA ASN A 216 -19.51 19.08 -6.21
C ASN A 216 -20.25 18.26 -7.27
N TYR A 217 -19.55 17.39 -8.01
CA TYR A 217 -20.17 16.47 -8.94
C TYR A 217 -21.02 15.40 -8.23
N CYS A 218 -20.56 14.89 -7.08
CA CYS A 218 -21.31 13.99 -6.22
C CYS A 218 -22.64 14.63 -5.78
N LEU A 219 -22.58 15.86 -5.25
CA LEU A 219 -23.74 16.64 -4.85
C LEU A 219 -24.70 16.91 -6.03
N LEU A 220 -24.17 17.29 -7.19
CA LEU A 220 -24.97 17.53 -8.40
C LEU A 220 -25.72 16.27 -8.87
N LYS A 221 -25.13 15.09 -8.65
CA LYS A 221 -25.70 13.80 -9.04
C LYS A 221 -26.53 13.14 -7.94
N ASN A 222 -26.69 13.78 -6.78
CA ASN A 222 -27.37 13.22 -5.61
C ASN A 222 -26.83 11.82 -5.25
N CYS A 223 -25.51 11.64 -5.30
CA CYS A 223 -24.88 10.43 -4.78
C CYS A 223 -25.23 10.24 -3.29
N ASP A 224 -25.31 9.00 -2.81
CA ASP A 224 -25.42 8.70 -1.38
C ASP A 224 -24.05 8.66 -0.71
N TYR A 225 -23.02 8.23 -1.44
CA TYR A 225 -21.65 8.16 -0.97
C TYR A 225 -20.63 8.63 -2.00
N PHE A 226 -19.53 9.21 -1.52
CA PHE A 226 -18.32 9.48 -2.28
C PHE A 226 -17.21 8.54 -1.81
N PHE A 227 -16.73 7.66 -2.68
CA PHE A 227 -15.60 6.76 -2.40
C PHE A 227 -14.36 7.26 -3.13
N ASN A 228 -13.45 7.90 -2.40
CA ASN A 228 -12.17 8.32 -2.92
C ASN A 228 -11.20 7.15 -2.95
N VAL A 229 -10.50 6.96 -4.07
CA VAL A 229 -9.36 6.04 -4.18
C VAL A 229 -8.27 6.73 -5.00
N ASP A 230 -7.12 6.92 -4.37
CA ASP A 230 -5.92 7.45 -4.99
C ASP A 230 -5.14 6.30 -5.63
N SER A 231 -4.33 6.60 -6.65
CA SER A 231 -3.50 5.60 -7.34
C SER A 231 -2.57 4.79 -6.44
N LEU A 232 -2.27 5.29 -5.23
CA LEU A 232 -1.45 4.58 -4.24
C LEU A 232 -2.19 3.46 -3.51
N ALA A 233 -3.53 3.47 -3.51
CA ALA A 233 -4.37 2.58 -2.72
C ALA A 233 -4.85 1.39 -3.55
N HIS A 234 -4.14 0.28 -3.45
CA HIS A 234 -4.55 -0.99 -4.05
C HIS A 234 -5.64 -1.62 -3.18
N ILE A 235 -6.87 -1.71 -3.71
CA ILE A 235 -8.01 -2.34 -3.03
C ILE A 235 -8.04 -3.82 -3.40
N ASP A 236 -7.41 -4.66 -2.58
CA ASP A 236 -7.25 -6.10 -2.87
C ASP A 236 -8.51 -6.90 -2.57
N ASP A 237 -9.32 -6.49 -1.58
CA ASP A 237 -10.62 -7.12 -1.31
C ASP A 237 -11.73 -6.41 -2.10
N PRO A 238 -12.36 -7.09 -3.09
CA PRO A 238 -13.50 -6.57 -3.82
C PRO A 238 -14.65 -6.08 -2.94
N LYS A 239 -14.81 -6.64 -1.73
CA LYS A 239 -15.90 -6.32 -0.80
C LYS A 239 -15.68 -5.06 0.01
N THR A 240 -14.55 -4.37 -0.17
CA THR A 240 -14.17 -3.17 0.60
C THR A 240 -15.28 -2.12 0.63
N LEU A 241 -15.76 -1.67 -0.54
CA LEU A 241 -16.80 -0.63 -0.63
C LEU A 241 -18.09 -1.04 0.10
N LYS A 242 -18.54 -2.28 -0.15
CA LYS A 242 -19.76 -2.83 0.49
C LYS A 242 -19.60 -2.89 2.00
N THR A 243 -18.41 -3.25 2.49
CA THR A 243 -18.10 -3.30 3.93
C THR A 243 -18.12 -1.90 4.56
N LEU A 244 -17.46 -0.92 3.95
CA LEU A 244 -17.42 0.45 4.47
C LEU A 244 -18.82 1.08 4.57
N ILE A 245 -19.69 0.84 3.58
CA ILE A 245 -21.09 1.30 3.60
C ILE A 245 -21.85 0.64 4.76
N LYS A 246 -21.70 -0.68 4.98
CA LYS A 246 -22.37 -1.38 6.09
C LYS A 246 -22.02 -0.81 7.45
N LEU A 247 -20.78 -0.35 7.64
CA LEU A 247 -20.33 0.23 8.90
C LEU A 247 -20.98 1.58 9.21
N ASN A 248 -21.70 2.20 8.27
CA ASN A 248 -22.56 3.37 8.49
C ASN A 248 -21.89 4.50 9.29
N ARG A 249 -20.71 4.91 8.85
CA ARG A 249 -19.96 6.04 9.43
C ARG A 249 -20.01 7.24 8.49
N THR A 250 -19.84 8.43 9.04
CA THR A 250 -19.83 9.70 8.29
C THR A 250 -18.66 9.78 7.33
N VAL A 251 -17.45 9.47 7.81
CA VAL A 251 -16.20 9.42 7.04
C VAL A 251 -15.41 8.21 7.51
N ILE A 252 -15.09 7.27 6.62
CA ILE A 252 -14.39 6.04 6.99
C ILE A 252 -13.41 5.57 5.91
N ALA A 253 -12.19 5.23 6.32
CA ALA A 253 -11.16 4.64 5.48
C ALA A 253 -11.03 3.12 5.75
N PRO A 254 -10.79 2.30 4.72
CA PRO A 254 -10.18 1.00 4.93
C PRO A 254 -8.71 1.21 5.34
N MET A 255 -8.22 0.47 6.33
CA MET A 255 -6.81 0.51 6.69
C MET A 255 -5.98 -0.13 5.58
N LEU A 256 -5.04 0.63 5.04
CA LEU A 256 -4.07 0.19 4.04
C LEU A 256 -2.67 0.45 4.58
N VAL A 257 -1.81 -0.55 4.48
CA VAL A 257 -0.42 -0.52 4.97
C VAL A 257 0.52 -0.74 3.80
N ARG A 258 1.67 -0.05 3.78
CA ARG A 258 2.76 -0.35 2.83
C ARG A 258 3.36 -1.72 3.21
N PRO A 259 3.34 -2.73 2.33
CA PRO A 259 3.84 -4.06 2.65
C PRO A 259 5.28 -4.01 3.20
N TYR A 260 5.56 -4.82 4.22
CA TYR A 260 6.88 -4.91 4.88
C TYR A 260 7.39 -3.61 5.54
N LYS A 261 6.52 -2.61 5.74
CA LYS A 261 6.83 -1.33 6.39
C LYS A 261 5.77 -1.01 7.46
N ALA A 262 6.00 0.06 8.21
CA ALA A 262 5.08 0.54 9.24
C ALA A 262 4.24 1.75 8.79
N TRP A 263 4.25 2.10 7.50
CA TRP A 263 3.52 3.24 6.96
C TRP A 263 2.10 2.83 6.58
N SER A 264 1.09 3.60 6.98
CA SER A 264 -0.31 3.37 6.68
C SER A 264 -1.03 4.65 6.24
N ASN A 265 -2.26 4.52 5.74
CA ASN A 265 -3.11 5.63 5.31
C ASN A 265 -3.88 6.32 6.45
N PHE A 266 -3.39 6.24 7.69
CA PHE A 266 -3.97 6.93 8.84
C PHE A 266 -2.91 7.30 9.87
N TRP A 267 -3.17 8.32 10.67
CA TRP A 267 -2.36 8.65 11.85
C TRP A 267 -3.20 8.52 13.11
N GLY A 268 -2.69 7.84 14.14
CA GLY A 268 -3.39 7.72 15.43
C GLY A 268 -3.27 8.96 16.32
N ALA A 269 -2.34 9.87 16.03
CA ALA A 269 -2.18 11.13 16.73
C ALA A 269 -1.61 12.21 15.80
N VAL A 270 -1.76 13.47 16.20
CA VAL A 270 -1.14 14.62 15.56
C VAL A 270 -0.53 15.53 16.61
N SER A 271 0.57 16.17 16.23
CA SER A 271 1.20 17.25 16.99
C SER A 271 0.30 18.48 17.06
N LYS A 272 0.70 19.47 17.88
CA LYS A 272 -0.02 20.75 18.00
C LYS A 272 -0.13 21.50 16.67
N ASP A 273 0.86 21.31 15.79
CA ASP A 273 0.93 21.94 14.47
C ASP A 273 0.20 21.12 13.38
N GLY A 274 -0.49 20.03 13.76
CA GLY A 274 -1.30 19.21 12.85
C GLY A 274 -0.54 18.12 12.09
N PHE A 275 0.78 18.01 12.28
CA PHE A 275 1.64 16.98 11.67
C PHE A 275 1.63 15.65 12.43
N TYR A 276 2.13 14.59 11.79
CA TYR A 276 2.20 13.24 12.34
C TYR A 276 2.75 13.18 13.77
N GLN A 277 2.04 12.44 14.62
CA GLN A 277 2.55 11.96 15.90
C GLN A 277 2.14 10.49 16.08
N ARG A 278 3.02 9.69 16.67
CA ARG A 278 2.72 8.27 16.93
C ARG A 278 1.78 8.14 18.14
N ALA A 279 0.67 7.45 17.96
CA ALA A 279 -0.19 7.01 19.06
C ALA A 279 0.33 5.74 19.73
N PHE A 280 -0.09 5.50 20.98
CA PHE A 280 0.37 4.37 21.79
C PHE A 280 -0.01 3.00 21.21
N ASP A 281 -1.10 2.93 20.46
CA ASP A 281 -1.72 1.72 19.89
C ASP A 281 -1.49 1.58 18.37
N TYR A 282 -0.70 2.47 17.77
CA TYR A 282 -0.51 2.48 16.32
C TYR A 282 -0.02 1.13 15.77
N PHE A 283 0.99 0.53 16.42
CA PHE A 283 1.53 -0.76 16.00
C PHE A 283 0.53 -1.91 16.19
N ASP A 284 -0.23 -1.89 17.29
CA ASP A 284 -1.24 -2.90 17.55
C ASP A 284 -2.34 -2.88 16.46
N ILE A 285 -2.66 -1.70 15.92
CA ILE A 285 -3.64 -1.52 14.86
C ILE A 285 -3.07 -1.96 13.50
N ILE A 286 -1.89 -1.46 13.09
CA ILE A 286 -1.33 -1.78 11.75
C ILE A 286 -0.89 -3.25 11.61
N ASN A 287 -0.47 -3.88 12.71
CA ASN A 287 -0.12 -5.30 12.74
C ASN A 287 -1.35 -6.21 12.85
N ASN A 288 -2.55 -5.63 12.95
CA ASN A 288 -3.80 -6.34 13.16
C ASN A 288 -3.88 -7.12 14.49
N ASP A 289 -3.03 -6.81 15.48
CA ASP A 289 -3.13 -7.34 16.85
C ASP A 289 -4.45 -6.88 17.51
N ARG A 290 -4.92 -5.68 17.13
CA ARG A 290 -6.24 -5.15 17.46
C ARG A 290 -7.01 -4.81 16.19
N ARG A 291 -8.06 -5.59 15.91
CA ARG A 291 -8.99 -5.31 14.81
C ARG A 291 -10.24 -4.59 15.30
N GLY A 292 -10.68 -3.58 14.55
CA GLY A 292 -11.83 -2.74 14.90
C GLY A 292 -12.07 -1.58 13.94
N ILE A 293 -12.85 -0.61 14.42
CA ILE A 293 -13.07 0.69 13.81
C ILE A 293 -12.53 1.72 14.79
N TRP A 294 -11.63 2.57 14.31
CA TRP A 294 -10.86 3.48 15.15
C TRP A 294 -11.15 4.91 14.72
N ASN A 295 -11.59 5.75 15.65
CA ASN A 295 -11.70 7.18 15.43
C ASN A 295 -10.28 7.77 15.48
N VAL A 296 -9.86 8.38 14.38
CA VAL A 296 -8.48 8.82 14.16
C VAL A 296 -8.44 10.25 13.63
N PRO A 297 -7.41 11.04 13.98
CA PRO A 297 -7.32 12.43 13.55
C PRO A 297 -6.99 12.59 12.07
N TYR A 298 -6.48 11.58 11.37
CA TYR A 298 -6.06 11.69 9.97
C TYR A 298 -6.30 10.38 9.22
N ILE A 299 -6.83 10.50 8.00
CA ILE A 299 -6.94 9.42 7.01
C ILE A 299 -6.56 9.96 5.63
N SER A 300 -6.10 9.08 4.74
CA SER A 300 -5.70 9.44 3.37
C SER A 300 -5.91 8.29 2.37
N SER A 301 -5.60 8.56 1.10
CA SER A 301 -5.51 7.59 -0.02
C SER A 301 -6.79 6.86 -0.42
N ALA A 302 -7.53 6.26 0.51
CA ALA A 302 -8.82 5.64 0.26
C ALA A 302 -9.79 5.94 1.41
N TYR A 303 -10.96 6.47 1.10
CA TYR A 303 -11.97 6.79 2.10
C TYR A 303 -13.37 6.95 1.49
N LEU A 304 -14.38 6.60 2.29
CA LEU A 304 -15.80 6.72 1.99
C LEU A 304 -16.38 7.87 2.81
N ILE A 305 -17.07 8.80 2.15
CA ILE A 305 -17.82 9.89 2.76
C ILE A 305 -19.31 9.68 2.52
N ASN A 306 -20.10 9.72 3.59
CA ASN A 306 -21.56 9.81 3.50
C ASN A 306 -21.95 11.19 2.96
N SER A 307 -22.67 11.26 1.85
CA SER A 307 -22.95 12.53 1.17
C SER A 307 -23.86 13.47 1.95
N SER A 308 -24.60 12.97 2.95
CA SER A 308 -25.48 13.78 3.80
C SER A 308 -24.75 14.95 4.47
N ILE A 309 -23.49 14.77 4.86
CA ILE A 309 -22.69 15.82 5.50
C ILE A 309 -22.13 16.84 4.50
N LEU A 310 -22.04 16.49 3.21
CA LEU A 310 -21.38 17.34 2.19
C LEU A 310 -22.17 18.60 1.82
N LYS A 311 -23.44 18.70 2.23
CA LYS A 311 -24.25 19.92 1.99
C LYS A 311 -23.80 21.07 2.91
N GLU A 312 -23.50 20.75 4.16
CA GLU A 312 -23.11 21.71 5.19
C GLU A 312 -21.58 21.77 5.34
N HIS A 313 -20.91 20.62 5.25
CA HIS A 313 -19.47 20.48 5.49
C HIS A 313 -18.75 19.98 4.24
N LYS A 314 -18.54 20.87 3.27
CA LYS A 314 -17.77 20.55 2.05
C LYS A 314 -16.28 20.48 2.39
N PRO A 315 -15.59 19.34 2.18
CA PRO A 315 -14.19 19.20 2.50
C PRO A 315 -13.33 20.24 1.80
N ASN A 316 -12.38 20.82 2.55
CA ASN A 316 -11.33 21.66 1.98
C ASN A 316 -10.08 20.82 1.71
N TYR A 317 -9.58 20.86 0.47
CA TYR A 317 -8.37 20.15 0.03
C TYR A 317 -7.18 21.09 -0.19
N GLU A 318 -7.32 22.36 0.15
CA GLU A 318 -6.32 23.41 -0.06
C GLU A 318 -6.26 24.31 1.18
N MET A 319 -5.32 24.01 2.07
CA MET A 319 -4.92 24.86 3.19
C MET A 319 -3.44 25.24 3.03
N GLU A 320 -3.07 26.40 3.54
CA GLU A 320 -1.68 26.88 3.48
C GLU A 320 -0.73 25.89 4.18
N ASP A 321 0.42 25.63 3.56
CA ASP A 321 1.47 24.72 4.04
C ASP A 321 1.06 23.25 4.28
N MET A 322 -0.06 22.80 3.70
CA MET A 322 -0.55 21.43 3.84
C MET A 322 -0.79 20.77 2.47
N ASP A 323 -0.55 19.47 2.38
CA ASP A 323 -1.03 18.68 1.24
C ASP A 323 -2.58 18.52 1.28
N SER A 324 -3.15 17.94 0.23
CA SER A 324 -4.60 17.79 0.11
C SER A 324 -5.21 16.85 1.16
N ASP A 325 -4.50 15.81 1.59
CA ASP A 325 -4.99 14.87 2.60
C ASP A 325 -4.92 15.46 4.01
N MET A 326 -3.87 16.22 4.30
CA MET A 326 -3.72 16.99 5.54
C MET A 326 -4.78 18.07 5.64
N SER A 327 -5.01 18.82 4.55
CA SER A 327 -6.05 19.84 4.46
C SER A 327 -7.45 19.24 4.70
N PHE A 328 -7.73 18.11 4.06
CA PHE A 328 -8.96 17.34 4.21
C PHE A 328 -9.19 16.92 5.67
N SER A 329 -8.17 16.31 6.28
CA SER A 329 -8.26 15.82 7.65
C SER A 329 -8.37 16.98 8.66
N GLN A 330 -7.60 18.06 8.47
CA GLN A 330 -7.66 19.26 9.30
C GLN A 330 -9.04 19.92 9.22
N PHE A 331 -9.64 20.00 8.03
CA PHE A 331 -10.99 20.52 7.85
C PHE A 331 -11.99 19.77 8.72
N PHE A 332 -12.06 18.44 8.61
CA PHE A 332 -13.03 17.66 9.39
C PHE A 332 -12.78 17.72 10.90
N ARG A 333 -11.52 17.80 11.34
CA ARG A 333 -11.20 18.05 12.75
C ARG A 333 -11.74 19.39 13.23
N ASN A 334 -11.58 20.46 12.44
CA ASN A 334 -12.07 21.80 12.79
C ASN A 334 -13.60 21.85 12.86
N GLU A 335 -14.29 21.10 11.99
CA GLU A 335 -15.75 20.96 11.98
C GLU A 335 -16.28 20.01 13.07
N GLY A 336 -15.40 19.36 13.85
CA GLY A 336 -15.81 18.39 14.88
C GLY A 336 -16.38 17.08 14.31
N ILE A 337 -16.07 16.75 13.06
CA ILE A 337 -16.53 15.54 12.37
C ILE A 337 -15.51 14.43 12.56
N PHE A 338 -15.98 13.28 13.05
CA PHE A 338 -15.13 12.11 13.22
C PHE A 338 -14.74 11.47 11.88
N MET A 339 -13.47 11.06 11.83
CA MET A 339 -12.91 10.25 10.76
C MET A 339 -12.52 8.90 11.34
N TYR A 340 -12.94 7.85 10.66
CA TYR A 340 -12.71 6.48 11.11
C TYR A 340 -11.75 5.75 10.18
N VAL A 341 -10.98 4.81 10.73
CA VAL A 341 -10.26 3.79 9.96
C VAL A 341 -10.70 2.41 10.42
N ALA A 342 -10.94 1.50 9.48
CA ALA A 342 -11.35 0.14 9.76
C ALA A 342 -10.25 -0.86 9.38
N ASN A 343 -9.92 -1.79 10.27
CA ASN A 343 -9.03 -2.92 10.01
C ASN A 343 -9.68 -4.27 10.39
N ILE A 344 -11.00 -4.33 10.35
CA ILE A 344 -11.78 -5.55 10.62
C ILE A 344 -11.51 -6.68 9.62
N TYR A 345 -11.04 -6.33 8.42
CA TYR A 345 -10.54 -7.24 7.38
C TYR A 345 -9.27 -6.66 6.76
N ASP A 346 -8.56 -7.49 6.01
CA ASP A 346 -7.44 -7.04 5.18
C ASP A 346 -8.01 -6.54 3.85
N PHE A 347 -8.11 -5.21 3.70
CA PHE A 347 -8.78 -4.57 2.57
C PHE A 347 -7.87 -4.37 1.35
N GLY A 348 -6.56 -4.26 1.58
CA GLY A 348 -5.59 -4.00 0.55
C GLY A 348 -4.28 -3.45 1.10
N HIS A 349 -3.52 -2.78 0.25
CA HIS A 349 -2.21 -2.23 0.60
C HIS A 349 -1.91 -0.90 -0.10
N LEU A 350 -0.80 -0.28 0.31
CA LEU A 350 -0.29 0.96 -0.27
C LEU A 350 0.96 0.72 -1.12
N ILE A 351 1.02 1.40 -2.26
CA ILE A 351 2.19 1.52 -3.13
C ILE A 351 3.11 2.65 -2.64
N ASN A 352 4.41 2.45 -2.78
CA ASN A 352 5.43 3.48 -2.60
C ASN A 352 5.89 4.06 -3.95
N PRO A 353 5.52 5.30 -4.30
CA PRO A 353 5.86 5.91 -5.58
C PRO A 353 7.24 6.61 -5.59
N GLU A 354 7.90 6.74 -4.43
CA GLU A 354 9.06 7.64 -4.24
C GLU A 354 10.24 7.37 -5.20
N ALA A 355 10.47 6.12 -5.57
CA ALA A 355 11.58 5.72 -6.45
C ALA A 355 11.17 5.51 -7.91
N PHE A 356 9.88 5.71 -8.24
CA PHE A 356 9.35 5.36 -9.55
C PHE A 356 9.79 6.36 -10.63
N ASP A 357 10.49 5.84 -11.63
CA ASP A 357 11.02 6.63 -12.74
C ASP A 357 10.27 6.28 -14.03
N SER A 358 9.19 7.02 -14.31
CA SER A 358 8.34 6.82 -15.48
C SER A 358 9.00 7.13 -16.82
N SER A 359 10.25 7.61 -16.85
CA SER A 359 11.00 7.85 -18.08
C SER A 359 11.63 6.57 -18.65
N ARG A 360 11.71 5.49 -17.85
CA ARG A 360 12.31 4.22 -18.25
C ARG A 360 11.38 3.41 -19.15
N THR A 361 11.97 2.57 -19.98
CA THR A 361 11.25 1.46 -20.63
C THR A 361 10.86 0.45 -19.56
N ASN A 362 9.56 0.12 -19.46
CA ASN A 362 9.00 -0.80 -18.47
C ASN A 362 9.44 -0.46 -17.02
N PRO A 363 9.06 0.71 -16.49
CA PRO A 363 9.60 1.22 -15.23
C PRO A 363 9.24 0.33 -14.02
N ASP A 364 8.10 -0.36 -14.06
CA ASP A 364 7.69 -1.30 -13.02
C ASP A 364 8.69 -2.46 -12.82
N MET A 365 9.51 -2.80 -13.83
CA MET A 365 10.57 -3.82 -13.70
C MET A 365 11.62 -3.45 -12.65
N TYR A 366 11.75 -2.17 -12.28
CA TYR A 366 12.74 -1.64 -11.35
C TYR A 366 12.22 -1.52 -9.90
N GLU A 367 10.98 -1.95 -9.64
CA GLU A 367 10.28 -1.68 -8.37
C GLU A 367 10.47 -2.75 -7.28
N ILE A 368 11.34 -3.74 -7.48
CA ILE A 368 11.56 -4.86 -6.54
C ILE A 368 11.86 -4.42 -5.10
N PHE A 369 12.52 -3.28 -4.92
CA PHE A 369 12.90 -2.76 -3.59
C PHE A 369 11.78 -1.96 -2.92
N SER A 370 11.05 -1.17 -3.70
CA SER A 370 10.05 -0.23 -3.18
C SER A 370 8.70 -0.90 -2.99
N ASN A 371 8.35 -1.83 -3.91
CA ASN A 371 7.02 -2.42 -4.05
C ASN A 371 7.15 -3.93 -4.34
N ARG A 372 7.86 -4.63 -3.44
CA ARG A 372 8.22 -6.05 -3.61
C ARG A 372 7.00 -6.96 -3.85
N LEU A 373 5.90 -6.72 -3.13
CA LEU A 373 4.69 -7.53 -3.23
C LEU A 373 4.14 -7.49 -4.67
N ASP A 374 3.86 -6.31 -5.20
CA ASP A 374 3.33 -6.12 -6.55
C ASP A 374 4.32 -6.57 -7.64
N TRP A 375 5.62 -6.36 -7.41
CA TRP A 375 6.66 -6.84 -8.31
C TRP A 375 6.65 -8.38 -8.38
N GLU A 376 6.56 -9.06 -7.23
CA GLU A 376 6.45 -10.52 -7.17
C GLU A 376 5.21 -11.02 -7.89
N GLU A 377 4.04 -10.45 -7.60
CA GLU A 377 2.77 -10.84 -8.22
C GLU A 377 2.79 -10.74 -9.75
N ARG A 378 3.43 -9.70 -10.29
CA ARG A 378 3.52 -9.49 -11.74
C ARG A 378 4.60 -10.35 -12.41
N TYR A 379 5.76 -10.48 -11.78
CA TYR A 379 6.97 -10.95 -12.46
C TYR A 379 7.44 -12.34 -12.07
N ILE A 380 7.01 -12.88 -10.93
CA ILE A 380 7.37 -14.23 -10.49
C ILE A 380 6.35 -15.25 -11.00
N HIS A 381 6.85 -16.36 -11.52
CA HIS A 381 6.02 -17.42 -12.07
C HIS A 381 5.09 -17.99 -10.98
N PRO A 382 3.78 -18.21 -11.23
CA PRO A 382 2.85 -18.73 -10.23
C PRO A 382 3.28 -20.07 -9.61
N ASP A 383 3.92 -20.94 -10.41
CA ASP A 383 4.48 -22.22 -9.93
C ASP A 383 5.85 -22.10 -9.26
N TYR A 384 6.41 -20.90 -9.04
CA TYR A 384 7.71 -20.75 -8.37
C TYR A 384 7.74 -21.40 -6.97
N PRO A 385 6.71 -21.27 -6.11
CA PRO A 385 6.67 -21.95 -4.81
C PRO A 385 6.72 -23.49 -4.92
N GLU A 386 6.21 -24.06 -6.01
CA GLU A 386 6.21 -25.52 -6.23
C GLU A 386 7.61 -26.09 -6.42
N ASN A 387 8.61 -25.26 -6.70
CA ASN A 387 10.02 -25.68 -6.72
C ASN A 387 10.50 -26.23 -5.36
N PHE A 388 9.86 -25.81 -4.26
CA PHE A 388 10.21 -26.20 -2.89
C PHE A 388 9.27 -27.26 -2.31
N ASN A 389 8.37 -27.81 -3.14
CA ASN A 389 7.45 -28.86 -2.70
C ASN A 389 8.21 -30.15 -2.36
N PRO A 390 8.19 -30.63 -1.10
CA PRO A 390 8.97 -31.79 -0.67
C PRO A 390 8.55 -33.11 -1.36
N GLU A 391 7.36 -33.16 -1.96
CA GLU A 391 6.86 -34.32 -2.69
C GLU A 391 7.31 -34.36 -4.16
N LYS A 392 7.84 -33.24 -4.68
CA LYS A 392 8.30 -33.13 -6.07
C LYS A 392 9.82 -33.13 -6.13
N LYS A 393 10.36 -33.95 -7.03
CA LYS A 393 11.79 -33.90 -7.34
C LYS A 393 12.05 -32.74 -8.31
N PRO A 394 13.11 -31.93 -8.08
CA PRO A 394 13.57 -30.94 -9.04
C PRO A 394 13.79 -31.57 -10.41
N LEU A 395 13.35 -30.88 -11.47
CA LEU A 395 13.57 -31.34 -12.83
C LEU A 395 15.06 -31.22 -13.18
N GLN A 396 15.61 -32.32 -13.71
CA GLN A 396 17.02 -32.44 -14.01
C GLN A 396 17.20 -32.99 -15.44
N PRO A 397 17.07 -32.14 -16.49
CA PRO A 397 17.16 -32.60 -17.88
C PRO A 397 18.52 -33.22 -18.25
N CYS A 398 19.60 -32.84 -17.58
CA CYS A 398 20.92 -33.45 -17.68
C CYS A 398 21.51 -33.62 -16.28
N PRO A 399 22.47 -34.54 -16.05
CA PRO A 399 23.10 -34.72 -14.74
C PRO A 399 23.62 -33.39 -14.16
N ASP A 400 23.19 -33.06 -12.94
CA ASP A 400 23.50 -31.79 -12.24
C ASP A 400 23.14 -30.49 -12.97
N VAL A 401 22.21 -30.59 -13.94
CA VAL A 401 21.58 -29.44 -14.61
C VAL A 401 20.12 -29.40 -14.17
N TYR A 402 19.76 -28.44 -13.33
CA TYR A 402 18.41 -28.28 -12.79
C TYR A 402 17.61 -27.27 -13.61
N TRP A 403 16.29 -27.40 -13.58
CA TRP A 403 15.39 -26.57 -14.39
C TRP A 403 14.12 -26.16 -13.64
N PHE A 404 13.93 -24.85 -13.48
CA PHE A 404 12.88 -24.29 -12.63
C PHE A 404 12.02 -23.25 -13.36
N PRO A 405 10.69 -23.22 -13.18
CA PRO A 405 9.90 -22.02 -13.46
C PRO A 405 10.28 -20.92 -12.47
N VAL A 406 10.58 -19.71 -12.97
CA VAL A 406 11.00 -18.59 -12.09
C VAL A 406 10.24 -17.31 -12.37
N VAL A 407 10.14 -16.87 -13.63
CA VAL A 407 9.53 -15.58 -13.97
C VAL A 407 8.36 -15.73 -14.94
N THR A 408 7.50 -14.73 -15.00
CA THR A 408 6.35 -14.71 -15.91
C THR A 408 6.76 -14.40 -17.36
N PRO A 409 5.91 -14.72 -18.35
CA PRO A 409 6.08 -14.26 -19.73
C PRO A 409 6.23 -12.74 -19.86
N ILE A 410 5.51 -11.96 -19.02
CA ILE A 410 5.57 -10.50 -19.03
C ILE A 410 6.97 -10.01 -18.61
N PHE A 411 7.58 -10.61 -17.58
CA PHE A 411 8.97 -10.29 -17.20
C PHE A 411 9.92 -10.49 -18.39
N CYS A 412 9.79 -11.63 -19.08
CA CYS A 412 10.65 -11.98 -20.20
C CYS A 412 10.51 -10.98 -21.35
N GLN A 413 9.27 -10.67 -21.73
CA GLN A 413 8.97 -9.68 -22.76
C GLN A 413 9.55 -8.31 -22.39
N GLN A 414 9.30 -7.83 -21.17
CA GLN A 414 9.72 -6.50 -20.75
C GLN A 414 11.23 -6.37 -20.61
N LEU A 415 11.94 -7.44 -20.20
CA LEU A 415 13.39 -7.46 -20.19
C LEU A 415 13.97 -7.39 -21.61
N ILE A 416 13.38 -8.11 -22.58
CA ILE A 416 13.76 -8.00 -24.01
C ILE A 416 13.54 -6.57 -24.51
N GLU A 417 12.41 -5.96 -24.20
CA GLU A 417 12.09 -4.58 -24.59
C GLU A 417 13.09 -3.56 -24.00
N ILE A 418 13.55 -3.76 -22.75
CA ILE A 418 14.58 -2.91 -22.12
C ILE A 418 15.90 -3.00 -22.90
N VAL A 419 16.38 -4.21 -23.20
CA VAL A 419 17.69 -4.38 -23.87
C VAL A 419 17.64 -4.00 -25.35
N GLU A 420 16.54 -4.28 -26.05
CA GLU A 420 16.35 -3.81 -27.43
C GLU A 420 16.13 -2.29 -27.51
N GLY A 421 15.45 -1.70 -26.52
CA GLY A 421 15.32 -0.25 -26.39
C GLY A 421 16.66 0.45 -26.18
N PHE A 422 17.59 -0.18 -25.44
CA PHE A 422 18.97 0.30 -25.33
C PHE A 422 19.76 0.14 -26.63
N GLY A 423 19.62 -1.01 -27.30
CA GLY A 423 20.07 -1.26 -28.68
C GLY A 423 21.58 -1.33 -28.91
N LYS A 424 22.43 -0.99 -27.93
CA LYS A 424 23.90 -1.00 -28.05
C LYS A 424 24.48 -2.37 -27.71
N TRP A 425 24.13 -3.38 -28.51
CA TRP A 425 24.65 -4.75 -28.40
C TRP A 425 26.16 -4.82 -28.63
N SER A 426 26.84 -5.78 -28.00
CA SER A 426 28.25 -6.07 -28.30
C SER A 426 28.43 -6.46 -29.77
N ASP A 427 29.66 -6.35 -30.27
CA ASP A 427 30.00 -6.82 -31.62
C ASP A 427 30.34 -8.32 -31.68
N GLY A 428 30.39 -9.00 -30.54
CA GLY A 428 30.76 -10.42 -30.40
C GLY A 428 32.27 -10.68 -30.54
N SER A 429 33.11 -9.64 -30.37
CA SER A 429 34.57 -9.77 -30.38
C SER A 429 35.13 -9.90 -28.96
N ASN A 430 36.35 -10.45 -28.85
CA ASN A 430 37.01 -10.60 -27.55
C ASN A 430 37.36 -9.27 -26.87
N LYS A 431 37.26 -8.12 -27.56
CA LYS A 431 37.56 -6.82 -27.00
C LYS A 431 36.27 -6.04 -26.83
N ASP A 432 35.92 -5.76 -25.58
CA ASP A 432 34.73 -4.98 -25.27
C ASP A 432 35.05 -3.90 -24.26
N GLU A 433 35.21 -2.67 -24.76
CA GLU A 433 35.51 -1.48 -23.94
C GLU A 433 34.40 -1.12 -22.96
N ARG A 434 33.21 -1.73 -23.11
CA ARG A 434 32.07 -1.55 -22.19
C ARG A 434 32.25 -2.38 -20.91
N LEU A 435 33.16 -3.36 -20.92
CA LEU A 435 33.48 -4.22 -19.78
C LEU A 435 34.66 -3.67 -18.96
N VAL A 436 34.61 -3.92 -17.65
CA VAL A 436 35.75 -3.65 -16.75
C VAL A 436 36.90 -4.59 -17.11
N GLY A 437 37.96 -4.05 -17.71
CA GLY A 437 39.13 -4.81 -18.18
C GLY A 437 39.20 -5.03 -19.69
N GLY A 438 38.13 -4.69 -20.45
CA GLY A 438 38.19 -4.58 -21.90
C GLY A 438 38.30 -5.90 -22.69
N TYR A 439 38.21 -7.06 -22.05
CA TYR A 439 38.45 -8.36 -22.70
C TYR A 439 37.51 -9.47 -22.22
N GLU A 440 36.92 -10.19 -23.17
CA GLU A 440 36.05 -11.35 -22.92
C GLU A 440 36.66 -12.62 -23.54
N ASN A 441 36.82 -13.67 -22.73
CA ASN A 441 37.47 -14.91 -23.18
C ASN A 441 36.61 -15.68 -24.20
N VAL A 442 35.29 -15.59 -24.08
CA VAL A 442 34.32 -16.28 -24.93
C VAL A 442 33.23 -15.27 -25.30
N PRO A 443 33.44 -14.48 -26.36
CA PRO A 443 32.61 -13.32 -26.59
C PRO A 443 31.20 -13.67 -27.05
N THR A 444 30.21 -12.95 -26.54
CA THR A 444 28.81 -13.06 -26.93
C THR A 444 28.25 -11.72 -27.40
N ARG A 445 27.19 -11.73 -28.22
CA ARG A 445 26.41 -10.52 -28.54
C ARG A 445 25.43 -10.24 -27.43
N ASP A 446 25.81 -9.32 -26.55
CA ASP A 446 25.13 -9.10 -25.28
C ASP A 446 25.00 -7.64 -24.86
N ILE A 447 24.16 -7.47 -23.83
CA ILE A 447 23.98 -6.27 -23.04
C ILE A 447 24.01 -6.67 -21.56
N HIS A 448 24.94 -6.08 -20.82
CA HIS A 448 25.06 -6.26 -19.38
C HIS A 448 24.03 -5.42 -18.61
N MET A 449 23.55 -5.93 -17.48
CA MET A 449 22.52 -5.28 -16.68
C MET A 449 22.95 -3.91 -16.13
N ASN A 450 24.25 -3.69 -15.92
CA ASN A 450 24.78 -2.38 -15.52
C ASN A 450 24.61 -1.31 -16.61
N GLN A 451 24.64 -1.69 -17.90
CA GLN A 451 24.50 -0.76 -19.03
C GLN A 451 23.07 -0.22 -19.16
N VAL A 452 22.09 -0.96 -18.63
CA VAL A 452 20.67 -0.60 -18.59
C VAL A 452 20.20 -0.25 -17.18
N ASN A 453 21.13 0.02 -16.25
CA ASN A 453 20.83 0.35 -14.85
C ASN A 453 19.95 -0.68 -14.11
N TYR A 454 20.02 -1.94 -14.51
CA TYR A 454 19.24 -3.06 -13.95
C TYR A 454 20.07 -3.97 -13.03
N ASP A 455 21.38 -3.72 -12.88
CA ASP A 455 22.29 -4.62 -12.14
C ASP A 455 21.89 -4.80 -10.66
N ASN A 456 21.61 -3.72 -9.94
CA ASN A 456 21.17 -3.82 -8.54
C ASN A 456 19.84 -4.55 -8.39
N ILE A 457 18.91 -4.33 -9.33
CA ILE A 457 17.61 -5.00 -9.37
C ILE A 457 17.82 -6.50 -9.60
N TRP A 458 18.67 -6.85 -10.57
CA TRP A 458 18.99 -8.23 -10.89
C TRP A 458 19.73 -8.95 -9.76
N MET A 459 20.67 -8.28 -9.08
CA MET A 459 21.34 -8.84 -7.90
C MET A 459 20.36 -9.15 -6.76
N GLU A 460 19.35 -8.30 -6.55
CA GLU A 460 18.28 -8.59 -5.59
C GLU A 460 17.39 -9.76 -6.05
N PHE A 461 17.09 -9.86 -7.35
CA PHE A 461 16.41 -11.02 -7.93
C PHE A 461 17.21 -12.31 -7.70
N LEU A 462 18.53 -12.30 -7.90
CA LEU A 462 19.40 -13.44 -7.61
C LEU A 462 19.31 -13.82 -6.12
N ARG A 463 19.38 -12.84 -5.22
CA ARG A 463 19.32 -13.06 -3.76
C ARG A 463 17.98 -13.63 -3.31
N LEU A 464 16.87 -13.11 -3.84
CA LEU A 464 15.52 -13.47 -3.41
C LEU A 464 14.98 -14.74 -4.05
N PHE A 465 15.28 -14.98 -5.33
CA PHE A 465 14.63 -16.04 -6.11
C PHE A 465 15.56 -17.13 -6.63
N VAL A 466 16.84 -16.83 -6.85
CA VAL A 466 17.78 -17.83 -7.39
C VAL A 466 18.55 -18.53 -6.28
N ARG A 467 19.01 -17.79 -5.28
CA ARG A 467 19.74 -18.34 -4.12
C ARG A 467 18.94 -19.43 -3.39
N PRO A 468 17.63 -19.26 -3.09
CA PRO A 468 16.88 -20.33 -2.43
C PRO A 468 16.78 -21.60 -3.28
N LEU A 469 16.62 -21.47 -4.61
CA LEU A 469 16.62 -22.62 -5.53
C LEU A 469 17.98 -23.34 -5.53
N GLN A 470 19.07 -22.57 -5.55
CA GLN A 470 20.42 -23.11 -5.48
C GLN A 470 20.63 -23.88 -4.17
N GLU A 471 20.30 -23.28 -3.02
CA GLU A 471 20.45 -23.90 -1.69
C GLU A 471 19.63 -25.20 -1.60
N HIS A 472 18.47 -25.23 -2.27
CA HIS A 472 17.60 -26.40 -2.32
C HIS A 472 18.26 -27.59 -3.04
N VAL A 473 18.92 -27.37 -4.18
CA VAL A 473 19.46 -28.47 -5.01
C VAL A 473 20.95 -28.77 -4.82
N PHE A 474 21.72 -27.82 -4.33
CA PHE A 474 23.13 -28.00 -3.98
C PHE A 474 23.31 -27.94 -2.45
N THR A 475 22.80 -28.97 -1.78
CA THR A 475 22.85 -29.07 -0.32
C THR A 475 24.28 -28.92 0.20
N GLY A 476 24.47 -28.01 1.16
CA GLY A 476 25.76 -27.73 1.78
C GLY A 476 26.53 -26.55 1.17
N TYR A 477 26.04 -25.97 0.06
CA TYR A 477 26.57 -24.71 -0.47
C TYR A 477 25.68 -23.53 -0.03
N PHE A 478 26.26 -22.55 0.66
CA PHE A 478 25.57 -21.36 1.16
C PHE A 478 26.41 -20.11 0.94
N HIS A 479 25.81 -19.08 0.34
CA HIS A 479 26.42 -17.76 0.17
C HIS A 479 25.34 -16.67 0.07
N ASP A 480 25.31 -15.76 1.05
CA ASP A 480 24.35 -14.64 1.12
C ASP A 480 25.07 -13.32 1.45
N PRO A 481 24.97 -12.28 0.60
CA PRO A 481 24.33 -12.27 -0.72
C PRO A 481 25.14 -13.06 -1.78
N PRO A 482 24.47 -13.65 -2.80
CA PRO A 482 25.18 -14.22 -3.94
C PRO A 482 25.97 -13.12 -4.66
N ARG A 483 27.11 -13.46 -5.24
CA ARG A 483 27.94 -12.51 -5.99
C ARG A 483 27.91 -12.83 -7.47
N SER A 484 27.58 -11.87 -8.32
CA SER A 484 27.68 -12.03 -9.77
C SER A 484 28.26 -10.77 -10.37
N LEU A 485 29.38 -10.92 -11.08
CA LEU A 485 30.04 -9.81 -11.78
C LEU A 485 29.62 -9.73 -13.25
N MET A 486 28.99 -10.79 -13.77
CA MET A 486 28.57 -10.87 -15.16
C MET A 486 27.10 -11.29 -15.21
N ASN A 487 26.23 -10.29 -15.37
CA ASN A 487 24.79 -10.41 -15.55
C ASN A 487 24.44 -9.79 -16.91
N PHE A 488 24.01 -10.59 -17.88
CA PHE A 488 23.85 -10.10 -19.25
C PHE A 488 22.83 -10.90 -20.04
N VAL A 489 22.10 -10.19 -20.91
CA VAL A 489 21.21 -10.81 -21.90
C VAL A 489 22.01 -11.04 -23.17
N ILE A 490 21.99 -12.28 -23.67
CA ILE A 490 22.58 -12.67 -24.95
C ILE A 490 21.48 -12.75 -26.00
N ARG A 491 21.82 -12.35 -27.23
CA ARG A 491 20.97 -12.52 -28.41
C ARG A 491 21.66 -13.34 -29.49
N TYR A 492 21.09 -14.50 -29.81
CA TYR A 492 21.54 -15.33 -30.93
C TYR A 492 20.67 -15.11 -32.17
N LYS A 493 21.33 -14.88 -33.31
CA LYS A 493 20.68 -14.74 -34.62
C LYS A 493 21.50 -15.41 -35.73
N PRO A 494 20.86 -16.01 -36.76
CA PRO A 494 21.54 -16.66 -37.88
C PRO A 494 22.61 -15.80 -38.57
N ASN A 495 22.31 -14.51 -38.76
CA ASN A 495 23.14 -13.57 -39.52
C ASN A 495 24.10 -12.74 -38.64
N GLU A 496 24.11 -12.97 -37.33
CA GLU A 496 25.00 -12.30 -36.38
C GLU A 496 25.90 -13.34 -35.71
N GLN A 497 25.64 -13.67 -34.45
CA GLN A 497 26.25 -14.78 -33.73
C GLN A 497 25.18 -15.85 -33.49
N PRO A 498 25.18 -16.99 -34.22
CA PRO A 498 24.11 -17.98 -34.12
C PRO A 498 24.38 -19.08 -33.09
N SER A 499 25.60 -19.20 -32.57
CA SER A 499 26.03 -20.27 -31.67
C SER A 499 27.11 -19.77 -30.72
N LEU A 500 27.45 -20.58 -29.72
CA LEU A 500 28.57 -20.33 -28.82
C LEU A 500 29.43 -21.58 -28.70
N ARG A 501 30.73 -21.43 -28.97
CA ARG A 501 31.70 -22.53 -28.94
C ARG A 501 31.77 -23.22 -27.57
N PRO A 502 32.24 -24.47 -27.49
CA PRO A 502 32.50 -25.16 -26.23
C PRO A 502 33.36 -24.36 -25.23
N HIS A 503 32.89 -24.19 -24.00
CA HIS A 503 33.58 -23.45 -22.94
C HIS A 503 33.18 -23.90 -21.52
N HIS A 504 33.91 -23.35 -20.54
CA HIS A 504 33.51 -23.31 -19.13
C HIS A 504 33.20 -21.88 -18.74
N ASP A 505 32.28 -21.72 -17.79
CA ASP A 505 31.96 -20.43 -17.22
C ASP A 505 32.90 -20.10 -16.07
N SER A 506 33.19 -18.83 -15.89
CA SER A 506 33.92 -18.36 -14.71
C SER A 506 32.96 -18.14 -13.55
N SER A 507 32.31 -19.21 -13.10
CA SER A 507 31.32 -19.23 -12.01
C SER A 507 31.46 -20.50 -11.18
N THR A 508 30.97 -20.46 -9.94
CA THR A 508 30.68 -21.70 -9.20
C THR A 508 29.49 -22.40 -9.83
N TYR A 509 28.41 -21.65 -10.06
CA TYR A 509 27.26 -22.09 -10.83
C TYR A 509 26.77 -20.98 -11.77
N THR A 510 26.22 -21.39 -12.91
CA THR A 510 25.65 -20.50 -13.91
C THR A 510 24.15 -20.68 -13.91
N ILE A 511 23.44 -19.56 -14.09
CA ILE A 511 22.03 -19.58 -14.45
C ILE A 511 21.84 -19.15 -15.91
N ASN A 512 20.88 -19.80 -16.57
CA ASN A 512 20.49 -19.52 -17.94
C ASN A 512 18.96 -19.48 -18.01
N LEU A 513 18.41 -18.28 -18.05
CA LEU A 513 16.98 -18.01 -18.09
C LEU A 513 16.53 -17.79 -19.54
N ALA A 514 15.59 -18.60 -20.01
CA ALA A 514 15.03 -18.45 -21.35
C ALA A 514 14.00 -17.31 -21.40
N LEU A 515 14.20 -16.34 -22.29
CA LEU A 515 13.36 -15.14 -22.40
C LEU A 515 12.35 -15.20 -23.55
N ASN A 516 12.48 -16.16 -24.48
CA ASN A 516 11.53 -16.36 -25.56
C ASN A 516 11.43 -17.84 -25.97
N THR A 517 10.49 -18.16 -26.84
CA THR A 517 9.97 -19.52 -27.02
C THR A 517 10.54 -20.21 -28.27
N PRO A 518 11.14 -21.41 -28.14
CA PRO A 518 11.60 -22.18 -29.29
C PRO A 518 10.41 -22.63 -30.16
N ASN A 519 10.64 -22.72 -31.47
CA ASN A 519 9.68 -23.01 -32.53
C ASN A 519 8.53 -21.99 -32.68
N VAL A 520 8.59 -20.88 -31.94
CA VAL A 520 7.69 -19.71 -32.09
C VAL A 520 8.52 -18.50 -32.49
N ASP A 521 9.50 -18.13 -31.67
CA ASP A 521 10.35 -16.96 -31.87
C ASP A 521 11.67 -17.28 -32.59
N TYR A 522 12.14 -18.52 -32.46
CA TYR A 522 13.36 -19.03 -33.10
C TYR A 522 13.31 -20.54 -33.36
N GLU A 523 14.14 -21.04 -34.28
CA GLU A 523 14.35 -22.48 -34.53
C GLU A 523 15.82 -22.87 -34.30
N GLY A 524 16.04 -24.09 -33.81
CA GLY A 524 17.35 -24.54 -33.35
C GLY A 524 17.68 -23.98 -31.95
N GLY A 525 18.96 -23.86 -31.63
CA GLY A 525 19.40 -23.40 -30.32
C GLY A 525 19.32 -24.47 -29.22
N GLY A 526 19.48 -24.02 -27.99
CA GLY A 526 19.63 -24.88 -26.81
C GLY A 526 21.02 -24.79 -26.18
N CYS A 527 21.28 -25.70 -25.24
CA CYS A 527 22.58 -25.88 -24.60
C CYS A 527 22.97 -27.36 -24.65
N HIS A 528 24.19 -27.67 -25.08
CA HIS A 528 24.71 -29.04 -25.11
C HIS A 528 25.85 -29.21 -24.12
N PHE A 529 25.68 -30.12 -23.16
CA PHE A 529 26.67 -30.48 -22.15
C PHE A 529 27.49 -31.68 -22.63
N ILE A 530 28.69 -31.40 -23.12
CA ILE A 530 29.50 -32.32 -23.93
C ILE A 530 29.91 -33.56 -23.14
N ARG A 531 30.34 -33.39 -21.89
CA ARG A 531 30.75 -34.51 -21.01
C ARG A 531 29.64 -35.54 -20.79
N TYR A 532 28.38 -35.11 -20.86
CA TYR A 532 27.23 -35.97 -20.62
C TYR A 532 26.50 -36.37 -21.91
N ASN A 533 26.97 -35.88 -23.07
CA ASN A 533 26.27 -36.01 -24.35
C ASN A 533 24.77 -35.70 -24.22
N CYS A 534 24.45 -34.61 -23.51
CA CYS A 534 23.08 -34.25 -23.15
C CYS A 534 22.77 -32.84 -23.63
N SER A 535 21.62 -32.66 -24.27
CA SER A 535 21.19 -31.37 -24.82
C SER A 535 19.85 -30.95 -24.24
N VAL A 536 19.75 -29.66 -23.92
CA VAL A 536 18.48 -29.01 -23.56
C VAL A 536 18.12 -28.06 -24.70
N THR A 537 17.25 -28.53 -25.61
CA THR A 537 16.80 -27.77 -26.80
C THR A 537 15.41 -27.17 -26.62
N ASP A 538 14.53 -27.83 -25.86
CA ASP A 538 13.15 -27.41 -25.64
C ASP A 538 13.04 -26.47 -24.44
N THR A 539 13.82 -25.38 -24.44
CA THR A 539 13.78 -24.40 -23.34
C THR A 539 12.39 -23.78 -23.21
N LYS A 540 11.93 -23.51 -21.99
CA LYS A 540 10.59 -23.00 -21.69
C LYS A 540 10.70 -21.54 -21.30
N LEU A 541 9.79 -20.71 -21.81
CA LEU A 541 9.72 -19.28 -21.49
C LEU A 541 9.64 -19.06 -19.98
N GLY A 542 10.52 -18.20 -19.43
CA GLY A 542 10.54 -17.87 -18.01
C GLY A 542 11.14 -18.96 -17.10
N TRP A 543 11.68 -20.03 -17.68
CA TRP A 543 12.35 -21.09 -16.92
C TRP A 543 13.86 -20.91 -16.92
N LEU A 544 14.45 -21.20 -15.77
CA LEU A 544 15.87 -21.04 -15.46
C LEU A 544 16.54 -22.40 -15.40
N LEU A 545 17.57 -22.60 -16.22
CA LEU A 545 18.54 -23.68 -16.07
C LEU A 545 19.61 -23.26 -15.06
N MET A 546 20.02 -24.19 -14.21
CA MET A 546 21.08 -24.00 -13.22
C MET A 546 22.06 -25.17 -13.28
N HIS A 547 23.35 -24.88 -13.45
CA HIS A 547 24.39 -25.91 -13.50
C HIS A 547 25.73 -25.38 -12.97
N PRO A 548 26.66 -26.25 -12.51
CA PRO A 548 28.03 -25.85 -12.19
C PRO A 548 28.73 -25.17 -13.38
N GLY A 549 29.53 -24.13 -13.14
CA GLY A 549 30.23 -23.40 -14.21
C GLY A 549 31.60 -23.99 -14.58
N ARG A 550 32.30 -24.54 -13.58
CA ARG A 550 33.68 -25.03 -13.69
C ARG A 550 33.78 -26.55 -13.66
N LEU A 551 34.90 -27.06 -14.20
CA LEU A 551 35.36 -28.45 -14.18
C LEU A 551 34.47 -29.47 -14.92
N THR A 552 33.19 -29.55 -14.60
CA THR A 552 32.33 -30.69 -14.97
C THR A 552 31.33 -30.40 -16.09
N HIS A 553 30.94 -29.16 -16.33
CA HIS A 553 29.89 -28.82 -17.30
C HIS A 553 30.47 -28.04 -18.48
N TYR A 554 31.43 -28.65 -19.17
CA TYR A 554 31.93 -28.13 -20.45
C TYR A 554 30.78 -28.19 -21.47
N HIS A 555 30.36 -27.03 -21.96
CA HIS A 555 29.10 -26.91 -22.70
C HIS A 555 29.22 -25.95 -23.88
N GLU A 556 28.28 -26.05 -24.81
CA GLU A 556 28.18 -25.19 -25.99
C GLU A 556 26.76 -24.68 -26.23
N GLY A 557 26.64 -23.51 -26.84
CA GLY A 557 25.38 -22.95 -27.31
C GLY A 557 25.09 -23.45 -28.71
N LEU A 558 24.06 -24.28 -28.86
CA LEU A 558 23.68 -24.87 -30.14
C LEU A 558 23.23 -23.79 -31.14
N GLN A 559 23.38 -24.09 -32.44
CA GLN A 559 23.12 -23.15 -33.51
C GLN A 559 21.63 -22.79 -33.64
N VAL A 560 21.32 -21.50 -33.62
CA VAL A 560 20.03 -20.94 -34.02
C VAL A 560 20.00 -20.79 -35.54
N VAL A 561 19.03 -21.43 -36.19
CA VAL A 561 18.92 -21.48 -37.66
C VAL A 561 17.89 -20.51 -38.22
N ARG A 562 16.90 -20.10 -37.42
CA ARG A 562 15.89 -19.10 -37.80
C ARG A 562 15.47 -18.27 -36.58
N GLY A 563 15.05 -17.02 -36.82
CA GLY A 563 14.52 -16.15 -35.77
C GLY A 563 15.59 -15.58 -34.85
N VAL A 564 15.19 -15.24 -33.63
CA VAL A 564 16.06 -14.60 -32.63
C VAL A 564 15.86 -15.29 -31.29
N ARG A 565 16.92 -15.76 -30.64
CA ARG A 565 16.87 -16.35 -29.30
C ARG A 565 17.44 -15.38 -28.28
N TYR A 566 16.71 -15.13 -27.20
CA TYR A 566 17.18 -14.34 -26.06
C TYR A 566 17.30 -15.21 -24.81
N ILE A 567 18.41 -15.08 -24.11
CA ILE A 567 18.62 -15.70 -22.80
C ILE A 567 19.28 -14.72 -21.84
N MET A 568 18.90 -14.76 -20.58
CA MET A 568 19.57 -14.02 -19.51
C MET A 568 20.53 -14.95 -18.78
N ILE A 569 21.82 -14.60 -18.77
CA ILE A 569 22.89 -15.37 -18.13
C ILE A 569 23.37 -14.65 -16.88
N SER A 570 23.71 -15.42 -15.85
CA SER A 570 24.51 -14.92 -14.74
C SER A 570 25.54 -15.93 -14.28
N PHE A 571 26.77 -15.44 -14.14
CA PHE A 571 27.89 -16.20 -13.58
C PHE A 571 27.98 -15.93 -12.09
N VAL A 572 27.39 -16.84 -11.30
CA VAL A 572 27.23 -16.66 -9.87
C VAL A 572 28.37 -17.31 -9.11
N ASP A 573 28.87 -16.57 -8.13
CA ASP A 573 30.02 -16.86 -7.28
C ASP A 573 31.29 -17.22 -8.09
N PRO A 574 31.81 -16.25 -8.88
CA PRO A 574 32.98 -16.41 -9.75
C PRO A 574 34.30 -16.69 -9.03
#